data_AF-A0A4U5K4E3-F1
#
_entry.id   AF-A0A4U5K4E3-F1
#
_cell.length_a   1.000
_cell.length_b   1.000
_cell.length_c   1.000
_cell.angle_alpha   90.00
_cell.angle_beta   90.00
_cell.angle_gamma   90.00
#
_symmetry.space_group_name_H-M   'P 1'
#
loop_
_entity.id
_entity.type
_entity.pdbx_description
1 polymer ?
#
loop_
_entity_poly.entity_id
_entity_poly.type
_entity_poly.pdbx_seq_one_letter_code
_entity_poly.pdbx_strand_id
1 'polypeptide(L)' 'MRRKSALALGLAAAAAVGAAIAAVGPTGPGQFYYYYNDAGQIVGYQAIHCDGTREAWGKFTRNYADGYFICDPDPT' A
#
# COMPACT_ATOMS: atom_id res chain seq x y z
N MET A 1 -8.82 43.56 17.30
CA MET A 1 -8.03 42.73 16.37
C MET A 1 -7.72 41.29 16.85
N ARG A 2 -7.98 40.91 18.11
CA ARG A 2 -7.61 39.59 18.70
C ARG A 2 -8.47 38.38 18.27
N ARG A 3 -9.60 38.58 17.58
CA ARG A 3 -10.54 37.51 17.21
C ARG A 3 -10.30 36.90 15.82
N LYS A 4 -9.51 37.56 14.97
CA LYS A 4 -9.21 37.10 13.60
C LYS A 4 -8.12 36.01 13.58
N SER A 5 -7.22 36.02 14.56
CA SER A 5 -6.13 35.04 14.67
C SER A 5 -6.62 33.66 15.13
N ALA A 6 -7.67 33.60 15.96
CA ALA A 6 -8.21 32.33 16.46
C ALA A 6 -8.86 31.48 15.34
N LEU A 7 -9.50 32.12 14.35
CA LEU A 7 -10.06 31.42 13.18
C LEU A 7 -8.97 30.87 12.25
N ALA A 8 -7.83 31.55 12.13
CA ALA A 8 -6.73 31.11 11.27
C ALA A 8 -6.01 29.86 11.84
N LEU A 9 -5.88 29.76 13.17
CA LEU A 9 -5.32 28.57 13.83
C LEU A 9 -6.28 27.37 13.79
N GLY A 10 -7.59 27.59 13.85
CA GLY A 10 -8.58 26.51 13.72
C GLY A 10 -8.60 25.87 12.33
N LEU A 11 -8.34 26.64 11.28
CA LEU A 11 -8.32 26.13 9.90
C LEU A 11 -7.06 25.33 9.57
N ALA A 12 -5.91 25.64 10.20
CA ALA A 12 -4.67 24.92 10.00
C ALA A 12 -4.70 23.50 10.62
N ALA A 13 -5.45 23.30 11.70
CA ALA A 13 -5.58 21.99 12.35
C ALA A 13 -6.44 20.98 11.56
N ALA A 14 -7.36 21.46 10.71
CA ALA A 14 -8.22 20.60 9.90
C ALA A 14 -7.51 19.98 8.68
N ALA A 15 -6.38 20.54 8.25
CA ALA A 15 -5.64 20.08 7.07
C ALA A 15 -4.67 18.91 7.35
N ALA A 16 -4.47 18.52 8.63
CA ALA A 16 -3.50 17.49 9.00
C ALA A 16 -4.08 16.05 9.02
N VAL A 17 -5.39 15.86 8.80
CA VAL A 17 -6.05 14.54 8.91
C VAL A 17 -6.18 13.88 7.53
N GLY A 18 -5.14 13.97 6.72
CA GLY A 18 -4.98 13.17 5.51
C GLY A 18 -3.81 12.23 5.72
N ALA A 19 -3.93 11.26 6.63
CA ALA A 19 -2.92 10.22 6.77
C ALA A 19 -2.83 9.51 5.41
N ALA A 20 -1.72 9.74 4.69
CA ALA A 20 -1.40 9.01 3.50
C ALA A 20 -1.33 7.53 3.88
N ILE A 21 -2.38 6.77 3.57
CA ILE A 21 -2.36 5.33 3.72
C ILE A 21 -1.46 4.86 2.59
N ALA A 22 -0.17 4.64 2.89
CA ALA A 22 0.74 4.00 1.97
C ALA A 22 0.08 2.70 1.48
N ALA A 23 -0.13 2.59 0.17
CA ALA A 23 -0.63 1.36 -0.42
C ALA A 23 0.42 0.27 -0.14
N VAL A 24 0.02 -0.73 0.64
CA VAL A 24 0.90 -1.85 1.00
C VAL A 24 0.81 -2.90 -0.09
N GLY A 25 1.89 -3.11 -0.82
CA GLY A 25 1.95 -4.00 -1.97
C GLY A 25 3.33 -4.01 -2.64
N PRO A 26 3.50 -4.83 -3.69
CA PRO A 26 4.76 -4.96 -4.39
C PRO A 26 5.15 -3.63 -5.05
N THR A 27 6.44 -3.29 -4.90
CA THR A 27 7.03 -2.03 -5.36
C THR A 27 7.93 -2.20 -6.57
N GLY A 28 8.33 -3.43 -6.90
CA GLY A 28 9.15 -3.75 -8.08
C GLY A 28 8.88 -5.15 -8.64
N PRO A 29 9.40 -5.43 -9.86
CA PRO A 29 9.31 -6.73 -10.50
C PRO A 29 9.81 -7.87 -9.63
N GLY A 30 9.16 -9.03 -9.76
CA GLY A 30 9.47 -10.21 -8.98
C GLY A 30 8.87 -10.22 -7.58
N GLN A 31 8.06 -9.24 -7.16
CA GLN A 31 7.46 -9.21 -5.82
C GLN A 31 6.01 -9.66 -5.84
N PHE A 32 5.60 -10.43 -4.83
CA PHE A 32 4.20 -10.81 -4.61
C PHE A 32 3.80 -10.72 -3.14
N TYR A 33 2.50 -10.53 -2.91
CA TYR A 33 1.88 -10.32 -1.61
C TYR A 33 0.61 -11.17 -1.53
N TYR A 34 0.47 -11.97 -0.48
CA TYR A 34 -0.79 -12.59 -0.08
C TYR A 34 -1.39 -11.82 1.09
N TYR A 35 -2.66 -11.45 0.99
CA TYR A 35 -3.39 -10.72 2.04
C TYR A 35 -4.34 -11.65 2.77
N TYR A 36 -4.36 -11.52 4.09
CA TYR A 36 -5.13 -12.38 4.99
C TYR A 36 -6.23 -11.59 5.70
N ASN A 37 -7.32 -12.28 6.02
CA ASN A 37 -8.32 -11.78 6.98
C ASN A 37 -7.89 -12.07 8.43
N ASP A 38 -8.71 -11.67 9.40
CA ASP A 38 -8.44 -11.87 10.82
C ASP A 38 -8.45 -13.35 11.25
N ALA A 39 -9.06 -14.22 10.43
CA ALA A 39 -9.06 -15.67 10.62
C ALA A 39 -7.85 -16.37 9.97
N GLY A 40 -6.92 -15.62 9.37
CA GLY A 40 -5.72 -16.15 8.70
C GLY A 40 -5.99 -16.76 7.31
N GLN A 41 -7.15 -16.51 6.71
CA GLN A 41 -7.47 -16.99 5.37
C GLN A 41 -7.03 -15.98 4.30
N ILE A 42 -6.54 -16.47 3.16
CA ILE A 42 -6.18 -15.63 2.02
C ILE A 42 -7.46 -15.01 1.44
N VAL A 43 -7.47 -13.69 1.34
CA VAL A 43 -8.59 -12.90 0.81
C VAL A 43 -8.18 -11.97 -0.34
N GLY A 44 -6.89 -11.88 -0.62
CA GLY A 44 -6.38 -11.11 -1.73
C GLY A 44 -4.95 -11.48 -2.09
N TYR A 45 -4.55 -11.00 -3.25
CA TYR A 45 -3.22 -11.20 -3.78
C TYR A 45 -2.83 -10.02 -4.66
N GLN A 46 -1.55 -9.66 -4.65
CA GLN A 46 -0.99 -8.67 -5.55
C GLN A 46 0.43 -9.06 -5.93
N ALA A 47 0.77 -8.96 -7.21
CA ALA A 47 2.10 -9.24 -7.72
C ALA A 47 2.52 -8.26 -8.80
N ILE A 48 3.83 -8.01 -8.85
CA ILE A 48 4.50 -7.53 -10.06
C ILE A 48 5.40 -8.68 -10.49
N HIS A 49 5.07 -9.33 -11.60
CA HIS A 49 5.85 -10.43 -12.13
C HIS A 49 7.23 -9.96 -12.61
N CYS A 50 8.12 -10.89 -12.91
CA CYS A 50 9.49 -10.59 -13.35
C CYS A 50 9.54 -9.75 -14.64
N ASP A 51 8.54 -9.89 -15.52
CA ASP A 51 8.38 -9.10 -16.75
C ASP A 51 7.73 -7.72 -16.51
N GLY A 52 7.48 -7.36 -15.24
CA GLY A 52 6.84 -6.11 -14.86
C GLY A 52 5.30 -6.11 -14.98
N THR A 53 4.69 -7.20 -15.45
CA THR A 53 3.23 -7.30 -15.51
C THR A 53 2.64 -7.31 -14.10
N ARG A 54 1.45 -6.72 -13.95
CA ARG A 54 0.78 -6.58 -12.64
C ARG A 54 -0.41 -7.51 -12.57
N GLU A 55 -0.47 -8.31 -11.52
CA GLU A 55 -1.62 -9.14 -11.17
C GLU A 55 -2.16 -8.68 -9.81
N ALA A 56 -3.48 -8.53 -9.69
CA ALA A 56 -4.09 -8.23 -8.41
C ALA A 56 -5.53 -8.71 -8.34
N TRP A 57 -5.93 -9.30 -7.21
CA TRP A 57 -7.31 -9.70 -6.96
C TRP A 57 -7.64 -9.68 -5.45
N GLY A 58 -8.94 -9.63 -5.15
CA GLY A 58 -9.46 -9.72 -3.79
C GLY A 58 -9.32 -8.44 -2.96
N LYS A 59 -9.19 -8.60 -1.65
CA LYS A 59 -9.14 -7.51 -0.66
C LYS A 59 -7.73 -7.33 -0.12
N PHE A 60 -7.18 -6.13 -0.27
CA PHE A 60 -5.90 -5.77 0.33
C PHE A 60 -6.10 -5.35 1.78
N THR A 61 -5.42 -6.02 2.68
CA THR A 61 -5.49 -5.79 4.11
C THR A 61 -4.12 -5.38 4.65
N ARG A 62 -4.08 -4.95 5.91
CA ARG A 62 -2.80 -4.69 6.60
C ARG A 62 -2.10 -5.99 7.05
N ASN A 63 -2.80 -7.12 7.02
CA ASN A 63 -2.27 -8.42 7.37
C ASN A 63 -1.87 -9.14 6.08
N TYR A 64 -0.58 -9.20 5.79
CA TYR A 64 -0.07 -9.78 4.55
C TYR A 64 1.24 -10.53 4.80
N ALA A 65 1.59 -11.39 3.85
CA ALA A 65 2.91 -11.97 3.71
C ALA A 65 3.42 -11.63 2.31
N ASP A 66 4.65 -11.13 2.24
CA ASP A 66 5.35 -10.84 1.00
C ASP A 66 6.33 -11.97 0.63
N GLY A 67 6.70 -11.99 -0.64
CA GLY A 67 7.68 -12.90 -1.18
C GLY A 67 8.21 -12.44 -2.53
N TYR A 68 9.18 -13.19 -3.04
CA TYR A 68 9.84 -12.90 -4.30
C TYR A 68 9.80 -14.11 -5.23
N PHE A 69 9.45 -13.88 -6.48
CA PHE A 69 9.67 -14.84 -7.56
C PHE A 69 11.17 -14.98 -7.81
N ILE A 70 11.57 -16.17 -8.26
CA ILE A 70 12.88 -16.36 -8.88
C ILE A 70 12.76 -15.81 -10.29
N CYS A 71 13.34 -14.63 -10.52
CA CYS A 71 13.47 -14.06 -11.85
C CYS A 71 14.78 -14.54 -12.46
N ASP A 72 14.74 -15.05 -13.69
CA ASP A 72 15.96 -15.29 -14.45
C ASP A 72 16.73 -13.97 -14.58
N PRO A 73 18.08 -13.98 -14.50
CA PRO A 73 18.84 -12.78 -14.73
C PRO A 73 18.53 -12.23 -16.13
N ASP A 74 18.45 -10.91 -16.25
CA ASP A 74 18.38 -10.25 -17.55
C ASP A 74 19.46 -10.87 -18.46
N PRO A 75 19.11 -11.30 -19.69
CA PRO A 75 20.13 -11.74 -20.64
C PRO A 75 21.05 -10.54 -20.90
N THR A 76 22.28 -10.62 -20.36
CA THR A 76 23.36 -9.66 -20.59
C THR A 76 23.77 -9.62 -22.05
#